data_AF-A0A7W6DW99-F1
#
_entry.id   AF-A0A7W6DW99-F1
#
_cell.length_a   1.000
_cell.length_b   1.000
_cell.length_c   1.000
_cell.angle_alpha   90.00
_cell.angle_beta   90.00
_cell.angle_gamma   90.00
#
_symmetry.space_group_name_H-M   'P 1'
#
loop_
_entity.id
_entity.type
_entity.pdbx_description
1 polymer ?
#
loop_
_entity_poly.entity_id
_entity_poly.type
_entity_poly.pdbx_seq_one_letter_code
_entity_poly.pdbx_strand_id
1 'polypeptide(L)' 'MAEMVNGLFKAEVIYRHVPWRSFEAVEYATLKWVDWFNNRRLQEPGGNIPPADAEANFYAALERSDVAA' A
#
# COMPACT_ATOMS: atom_id res chain seq x y z
N MET A 1 -0.01 10.79 7.06
CA MET A 1 0.31 9.52 6.35
C MET A 1 -0.37 9.45 4.98
N ALA A 2 -1.68 9.70 4.88
CA ALA A 2 -2.43 9.73 3.61
C ALA A 2 -1.82 10.63 2.52
N GLU A 3 -1.28 11.80 2.89
CA GLU A 3 -0.66 12.73 1.92
C GLU A 3 0.58 12.14 1.23
N MET A 4 1.41 11.38 1.95
CA MET A 4 2.59 10.72 1.40
C MET A 4 2.21 9.61 0.41
N VAL A 5 1.23 8.79 0.77
CA VAL A 5 0.72 7.71 -0.10
C VAL A 5 0.11 8.28 -1.37
N ASN A 6 -0.67 9.37 -1.26
CA ASN A 6 -1.24 10.05 -2.43
C ASN A 6 -0.15 10.66 -3.34
N GLY A 7 0.91 11.23 -2.76
CA GLY A 7 2.06 11.74 -3.51
C GLY A 7 2.77 10.63 -4.30
N LEU A 8 3.04 9.49 -3.65
CA LEU A 8 3.61 8.30 -4.27
C LEU A 8 2.73 7.75 -5.40
N PHE A 9 1.42 7.59 -5.16
CA PHE A 9 0.47 7.14 -6.17
C PHE A 9 0.49 8.02 -7.42
N LYS A 10 0.46 9.35 -7.25
CA LYS A 10 0.53 10.28 -8.38
C LYS A 10 1.84 10.17 -9.15
N ALA A 11 2.96 10.05 -8.44
CA ALA A 11 4.30 9.94 -9.05
C ALA A 11 4.50 8.62 -9.82
N GLU A 12 4.14 7.49 -9.20
CA GLU A 12 4.43 6.15 -9.72
C GLU A 12 3.40 5.67 -10.75
N VAL A 13 2.15 6.10 -10.62
CA VAL A 13 1.05 5.70 -11.52
C VAL A 13 0.69 6.82 -12.48
N ILE A 14 0.14 7.92 -11.95
CA ILE A 14 -0.53 8.93 -12.77
C ILE A 14 0.44 9.64 -13.73
N TYR A 15 1.56 10.14 -13.22
CA TYR A 15 2.53 10.91 -14.01
C TYR A 15 3.47 10.03 -14.84
N ARG A 16 3.64 8.76 -14.47
CA ARG A 16 4.55 7.83 -15.16
C ARG A 16 3.99 7.28 -16.47
N HIS A 17 2.67 7.25 -16.62
CA HIS A 17 1.99 6.55 -17.71
C HIS A 17 1.16 7.46 -18.64
N VAL A 18 1.48 8.75 -18.68
CA VAL A 18 0.82 9.69 -19.59
C VAL A 18 1.29 9.51 -21.05
N PRO A 19 0.39 9.65 -22.06
CA PRO A 19 -1.04 9.92 -21.93
C PRO A 19 -1.88 8.67 -21.65
N TRP A 20 -2.91 8.82 -20.82
CA TRP A 20 -3.89 7.78 -20.54
C TRP A 20 -4.91 7.67 -21.67
N ARG A 21 -5.23 6.44 -22.07
CA ARG A 21 -6.14 6.17 -23.20
C ARG A 21 -7.63 6.20 -22.80
N SER A 22 -7.94 5.91 -21.55
CA SER A 22 -9.29 5.91 -21.00
C SER A 22 -9.27 5.90 -19.47
N PHE A 23 -10.43 6.07 -18.84
CA PHE A 23 -10.57 5.96 -17.38
C PHE A 23 -10.34 4.53 -16.89
N GLU A 24 -10.78 3.52 -17.64
CA GLU A 24 -10.59 2.10 -17.32
C GLU A 24 -9.10 1.73 -17.26
N ALA A 25 -8.27 2.35 -18.12
CA ALA A 25 -6.82 2.16 -18.07
C ALA A 25 -6.22 2.70 -16.76
N VAL A 26 -6.71 3.83 -16.26
CA VAL A 26 -6.30 4.41 -14.96
C VAL A 26 -6.77 3.53 -13.81
N GLU A 27 -8.01 3.06 -13.86
CA GLU A 27 -8.58 2.17 -12.83
C GLU A 27 -7.78 0.87 -12.73
N TYR A 28 -7.51 0.21 -13.86
CA TYR A 28 -6.73 -1.02 -13.88
C TYR A 28 -5.30 -0.82 -13.35
N ALA A 29 -4.64 0.28 -13.74
CA ALA A 29 -3.32 0.60 -13.21
C ALA A 29 -3.35 0.87 -11.70
N THR A 30 -4.42 1.50 -11.21
CA THR A 30 -4.64 1.75 -9.78
C THR A 30 -4.80 0.44 -9.02
N LEU A 31 -5.62 -0.50 -9.51
CA LEU A 31 -5.79 -1.81 -8.89
C LEU A 31 -4.47 -2.58 -8.78
N LYS A 32 -3.66 -2.57 -9.85
CA LYS A 32 -2.34 -3.20 -9.84
C LYS A 32 -1.39 -2.55 -8.84
N TRP A 33 -1.41 -1.21 -8.76
CA TRP A 33 -0.57 -0.48 -7.84
C TRP A 33 -0.97 -0.73 -6.38
N VAL A 34 -2.27 -0.74 -6.07
CA VAL A 34 -2.77 -1.05 -4.70
C VAL A 34 -2.38 -2.47 -4.28
N ASP A 35 -2.58 -3.46 -5.15
CA ASP A 35 -2.18 -4.85 -4.87
C ASP A 35 -0.67 -4.95 -4.61
N TRP A 36 0.15 -4.36 -5.49
CA TRP A 36 1.59 -4.35 -5.29
C TRP A 36 1.99 -3.60 -4.00
N PHE A 37 1.45 -2.41 -3.78
CA PHE A 37 1.79 -1.58 -2.64
C PHE A 37 1.48 -2.28 -1.32
N ASN A 38 0.29 -2.87 -1.19
CA ASN A 38 -0.14 -3.48 0.07
C ASN A 38 0.43 -4.89 0.30
N ASN A 39 0.56 -5.69 -0.75
CA ASN A 39 0.86 -7.12 -0.61
C ASN A 39 2.29 -7.51 -1.02
N ARG A 40 3.05 -6.62 -1.67
CA ARG A 40 4.39 -6.95 -2.20
C ARG A 40 5.47 -5.91 -1.93
N ARG A 41 5.11 -4.64 -1.75
CA ARG A 41 6.07 -3.56 -1.52
C ARG A 41 6.66 -3.71 -0.13
N LEU A 42 7.97 -3.92 -0.06
CA LEU A 42 8.68 -4.02 1.21
C LEU A 42 8.88 -2.61 1.79
N GLN A 43 8.61 -2.45 3.09
CA GLN A 43 8.89 -1.21 3.80
C GLN A 43 10.24 -1.30 4.52
N GLU A 44 11.14 -0.37 4.19
CA GLU A 44 12.32 -0.07 5.02
C GLU A 44 12.06 1.22 5.83
N PRO A 45 12.49 1.28 7.11
CA PRO A 45 13.32 0.32 7.84
C PRO A 45 12.51 -0.78 8.58
N GLY A 46 11.18 -0.81 8.44
CA GLY A 46 10.24 -1.56 9.29
C GLY A 46 10.23 -3.09 9.19
N GLY A 47 11.25 -3.73 8.60
CA GLY A 47 11.44 -5.19 8.70
C GLY A 47 11.25 -6.00 7.41
N ASN A 48 11.26 -5.38 6.22
CA ASN A 48 11.17 -6.10 4.94
C ASN A 48 9.91 -6.99 4.83
N ILE A 49 8.79 -6.53 5.38
CA ILE A 49 7.48 -7.16 5.21
C ILE A 49 6.51 -6.20 4.49
N PRO A 50 5.56 -6.74 3.70
CA PRO A 50 4.49 -5.95 3.10
C PRO A 50 3.65 -5.20 4.15
N PRO A 51 3.03 -4.05 3.79
CA PRO A 51 2.15 -3.31 4.69
C PRO A 51 1.00 -4.16 5.27
N ALA A 52 0.39 -5.03 4.47
CA ALA A 52 -0.69 -5.89 4.94
C ALA A 52 -0.23 -6.85 6.05
N ASP A 53 0.98 -7.40 5.93
CA ASP A 53 1.56 -8.28 6.95
C ASP A 53 1.95 -7.50 8.22
N ALA A 54 2.46 -6.27 8.06
CA ALA A 54 2.74 -5.39 9.18
C ALA A 54 1.46 -5.02 9.96
N GLU A 55 0.37 -4.73 9.25
CA GLU A 55 -0.94 -4.46 9.83
C GLU A 55 -1.50 -5.70 10.56
N ALA A 56 -1.42 -6.88 9.95
CA ALA A 56 -1.84 -8.13 10.56
C ALA A 56 -1.06 -8.43 11.86
N ASN A 57 0.27 -8.23 11.84
CA ASN A 57 1.11 -8.39 13.03
C ASN A 57 0.75 -7.39 14.14
N PHE A 58 0.44 -6.15 13.78
CA PHE A 58 0.01 -5.13 14.73
C PHE A 58 -1.29 -5.53 15.43
N TYR A 59 -2.31 -5.94 14.67
CA TYR A 59 -3.59 -6.37 15.25
C TYR A 59 -3.45 -7.64 16.09
N ALA A 60 -2.66 -8.63 15.63
CA ALA A 60 -2.40 -9.84 16.42
C ALA A 60 -1.64 -9.56 17.72
N ALA A 61 -0.81 -8.51 17.77
CA ALA A 61 -0.15 -8.07 19.00
C ALA A 61 -1.13 -7.35 19.93
N LEU A 62 -2.00 -6.50 19.38
CA LEU A 62 -3.04 -5.77 20.14
C LEU A 62 -4.03 -6.73 20.80
N GLU A 63 -4.53 -7.73 20.06
CA GLU A 63 -5.42 -8.76 20.62
C GLU A 63 -4.74 -9.53 21.76
N ARG A 64 -3.44 -9.80 21.64
CA ARG A 64 -2.68 -10.52 22.67
C ARG A 64 -2.47 -9.69 23.92
N SER A 65 -2.28 -8.38 23.79
CA SER A 65 -2.20 -7.49 24.95
C SER A 65 -3.56 -7.35 25.65
N ASP A 66 -4.66 -7.33 24.89
CA ASP A 66 -6.00 -7.22 25.46
C ASP A 66 -6.43 -8.51 26.18
N VAL A 67 -6.01 -9.69 25.70
CA VAL A 67 -6.26 -10.98 26.37
C VAL A 67 -5.41 -11.16 27.63
N ALA A 68 -4.29 -10.46 27.74
CA ALA A 68 -3.37 -10.54 28.89
C ALA A 68 -3.67 -9.52 30.01
N ALA A 69 -4.67 -8.64 29.83
CA ALA A 69 -5.11 -7.62 30.78
C ALA A 69 -6.34 -8.08 31.57
#